data_AF-A0A2G9MSJ0-F1
#
_entry.id   AF-A0A2G9MSJ0-F1
#
_cell.length_a   1.000
_cell.length_b   1.000
_cell.length_c   1.000
_cell.angle_alpha   90.00
_cell.angle_beta   90.00
_cell.angle_gamma   90.00
#
_symmetry.space_group_name_H-M   'P 1'
#
loop_
_entity.id
_entity.type
_entity.pdbx_description
1 polymer ?
#
loop_
_entity_poly.entity_id
_entity_poly.type
_entity_poly.pdbx_seq_one_letter_code
_entity_poly.pdbx_strand_id
1 'polypeptide(L)'
;MIPGVQIVGIVFAIVMMYFTFVYYKRKNYGLYSLIVWMALWLGILLIISIPETVYGLMQTLQIERTADFIVMSGFTFFLIIIFYMYNIIKRVNTKMEELVRKLSFQEQEKKKK
;
A
#
# COMPACT_ATOMS: atom_id res chain seq x y z
N MET A 1 -11.27 -24.21 -0.88
CA MET A 1 -10.48 -23.33 0.01
C MET A 1 -10.40 -23.99 1.38
N ILE A 2 -9.28 -23.89 2.09
CA ILE A 2 -9.20 -24.34 3.49
C ILE A 2 -9.94 -23.31 4.35
N PRO A 3 -11.00 -23.67 5.10
CA PRO A 3 -11.85 -22.71 5.82
C PRO A 3 -11.07 -21.76 6.74
N GLY A 4 -9.98 -22.26 7.35
CA GLY A 4 -9.14 -21.46 8.24
C GLY A 4 -8.47 -20.26 7.58
N VAL A 5 -8.03 -20.39 6.31
CA VAL A 5 -7.34 -19.29 5.61
C VAL A 5 -8.32 -18.16 5.27
N GLN A 6 -9.57 -18.51 4.97
CA GLN A 6 -10.62 -17.55 4.65
C GLN A 6 -10.98 -16.69 5.87
N ILE A 7 -11.12 -17.32 7.04
CA ILE A 7 -11.43 -16.62 8.30
C ILE A 7 -10.30 -15.64 8.65
N VAL A 8 -9.04 -16.07 8.57
CA VAL A 8 -7.89 -15.20 8.83
C VAL A 8 -7.86 -14.02 7.85
N GLY A 9 -8.14 -14.26 6.57
CA GLY A 9 -8.20 -13.22 5.55
C GLY A 9 -9.30 -12.18 5.79
N ILE A 10 -10.49 -12.61 6.21
CA ILE A 10 -11.62 -11.71 6.52
C ILE A 10 -11.30 -10.86 7.76
N VAL A 11 -10.81 -11.48 8.84
CA VAL A 11 -10.42 -10.76 10.06
C VAL A 11 -9.32 -9.74 9.74
N PHE A 12 -8.33 -10.13 8.94
CA PHE A 12 -7.26 -9.24 8.49
C PHE A 12 -7.81 -8.04 7.71
N ALA A 13 -8.70 -8.26 6.73
CA ALA A 13 -9.29 -7.19 5.94
C ALA A 13 -10.07 -6.18 6.82
N ILE A 14 -10.84 -6.67 7.80
CA ILE A 14 -11.59 -5.82 8.73
C ILE A 14 -10.66 -4.99 9.61
N VAL A 15 -9.61 -5.61 10.16
CA VAL A 15 -8.60 -4.92 10.98
C VAL A 15 -7.88 -3.84 10.16
N MET A 16 -7.53 -4.13 8.91
CA MET A 16 -6.86 -3.17 8.03
C MET A 16 -7.77 -2.02 7.60
N MET A 17 -9.07 -2.25 7.38
CA MET A 17 -10.05 -1.17 7.19
C MET A 17 -10.13 -0.27 8.42
N TYR A 18 -10.18 -0.85 9.62
CA TYR A 18 -10.19 -0.08 10.86
C TYR A 18 -8.94 0.78 11.01
N PHE A 19 -7.75 0.22 10.77
CA PHE A 19 -6.51 1.01 10.78
C PHE A 19 -6.54 2.13 9.76
N THR A 20 -7.00 1.87 8.53
CA THR A 20 -7.14 2.89 7.47
C THR A 20 -8.01 4.07 7.94
N PHE A 21 -9.12 3.77 8.62
CA PHE A 21 -10.00 4.79 9.21
C PHE A 21 -9.33 5.58 10.35
N VAL A 22 -8.61 4.90 11.25
CA VAL A 22 -7.87 5.53 12.35
C VAL A 22 -6.79 6.47 11.79
N TYR A 23 -6.06 6.03 10.77
CA TYR A 23 -5.03 6.81 10.11
C TYR A 23 -5.56 8.07 9.43
N TYR A 24 -6.76 8.01 8.84
CA TYR A 24 -7.47 9.19 8.34
C TYR A 24 -7.87 10.14 9.47
N LYS A 25 -8.44 9.61 10.57
CA LYS A 25 -8.87 10.43 11.72
C LYS A 25 -7.71 11.20 12.36
N ARG A 26 -6.48 10.67 12.28
CA ARG A 26 -5.25 11.33 12.77
C ARG A 26 -4.70 12.42 11.82
N LYS A 27 -5.42 12.79 10.74
CA LYS A 27 -5.05 13.81 9.74
C LYS A 27 -3.74 13.55 8.97
N ASN A 28 -3.18 12.35 9.04
CA ASN A 28 -1.98 11.97 8.28
C ASN A 28 -2.28 11.61 6.82
N TYR A 29 -3.56 11.47 6.45
CA TYR A 29 -4.01 11.07 5.12
C TYR A 29 -5.10 12.00 4.59
N GLY A 30 -5.01 12.34 3.31
CA GLY A 30 -6.09 13.00 2.58
C GLY A 30 -7.27 12.06 2.34
N LEU A 31 -8.46 12.63 2.14
CA LEU A 31 -9.71 11.87 1.87
C LEU A 31 -9.57 10.89 0.70
N TYR A 32 -8.84 11.30 -0.35
CA TYR A 32 -8.54 10.45 -1.51
C TYR A 32 -7.82 9.15 -1.12
N SER A 33 -6.82 9.21 -0.24
CA SER A 33 -6.08 8.02 0.20
C SER A 33 -6.98 7.06 0.97
N LEU A 34 -7.87 7.57 1.83
CA LEU A 34 -8.84 6.71 2.52
C LEU A 34 -9.72 5.96 1.54
N ILE A 35 -10.29 6.65 0.55
CA ILE A 35 -11.23 6.03 -0.41
C ILE A 35 -10.53 4.93 -1.21
N VAL A 36 -9.31 5.20 -1.69
CA VAL A 36 -8.52 4.20 -2.44
C VAL A 36 -8.23 2.98 -1.59
N TRP A 37 -7.74 3.16 -0.35
CA TRP A 37 -7.42 2.05 0.53
C TRP A 37 -8.66 1.27 0.97
N MET A 38 -9.76 1.95 1.28
CA MET A 38 -11.03 1.31 1.61
C MET A 38 -11.58 0.48 0.45
N ALA A 39 -11.54 1.01 -0.78
CA ALA A 39 -11.94 0.28 -1.98
C ALA A 39 -11.07 -0.97 -2.20
N LEU A 40 -9.76 -0.86 -1.95
CA LEU A 40 -8.83 -1.97 -2.05
C LEU A 40 -9.16 -3.08 -1.03
N TRP A 41 -9.37 -2.73 0.25
CA TRP A 41 -9.75 -3.70 1.27
C TRP A 41 -11.11 -4.35 0.99
N LEU A 42 -12.08 -3.58 0.48
CA LEU A 42 -13.38 -4.11 0.06
C LEU A 42 -13.24 -5.09 -1.11
N GLY A 43 -12.41 -4.77 -2.10
CA GLY A 43 -12.11 -5.68 -3.21
C GLY A 43 -11.48 -6.99 -2.75
N ILE A 44 -10.51 -6.94 -1.83
CA ILE A 44 -9.92 -8.14 -1.23
C ILE A 44 -10.98 -8.97 -0.49
N LEU A 45 -11.84 -8.32 0.29
CA LEU A 45 -12.90 -9.00 1.05
C LEU A 45 -13.90 -9.70 0.11
N LEU A 46 -14.27 -9.07 -1.00
CA LEU A 46 -15.12 -9.66 -2.04
C LEU A 46 -14.47 -10.87 -2.69
N ILE A 47 -13.18 -10.79 -3.04
CA ILE A 47 -12.42 -11.91 -3.62
C ILE A 47 -12.34 -13.11 -2.66
N ILE A 48 -12.13 -12.84 -1.36
CA ILE A 48 -12.05 -13.89 -0.33
C ILE A 48 -13.44 -14.51 -0.07
N SER A 49 -14.51 -13.73 -0.12
CA SER A 49 -15.87 -14.20 0.14
C SER A 49 -16.48 -14.92 -1.06
N ILE A 50 -16.15 -14.48 -2.28
CA ILE A 50 -16.69 -14.98 -3.55
C ILE A 50 -15.51 -15.26 -4.50
N PRO A 51 -14.85 -16.44 -4.37
CA PRO A 51 -13.69 -16.79 -5.18
C PRO A 51 -14.00 -16.97 -6.68
N GLU A 52 -15.28 -17.11 -7.04
CA GLU A 52 -15.73 -17.22 -8.43
C GLU A 52 -15.44 -15.95 -9.25
N THR A 53 -15.36 -14.78 -8.61
CA THR A 53 -15.08 -13.50 -9.27
C THR A 53 -13.73 -13.46 -9.99
N VAL A 54 -12.77 -14.28 -9.54
CA VAL A 54 -11.40 -14.34 -10.09
C VAL A 54 -11.14 -15.59 -10.91
N TYR A 55 -12.11 -16.48 -11.05
CA TYR A 55 -11.94 -17.78 -11.69
C TYR A 55 -11.54 -17.66 -13.18
N GLY A 56 -12.09 -16.67 -13.90
CA GLY A 56 -11.71 -16.39 -15.29
C GLY A 56 -10.24 -16.00 -15.48
N LEU A 57 -9.66 -15.27 -14.51
CA LEU A 57 -8.23 -14.93 -14.52
C LEU A 57 -7.37 -16.13 -14.08
N MET A 58 -7.80 -16.86 -13.05
CA MET A 58 -7.12 -18.06 -12.57
C MET A 58 -7.01 -19.15 -13.65
N GLN A 59 -8.05 -19.33 -14.47
CA GLN A 59 -8.06 -20.31 -15.56
C GLN A 59 -7.04 -19.96 -16.66
N THR A 60 -6.87 -18.67 -16.96
CA THR A 60 -5.87 -18.19 -17.94
C THR A 60 -4.45 -18.36 -17.42
N LEU A 61 -4.25 -18.20 -16.11
CA LEU A 61 -2.95 -18.32 -15.44
C LEU A 61 -2.63 -19.74 -14.97
N GLN A 62 -3.52 -20.72 -15.23
CA GLN A 62 -3.41 -22.12 -14.78
C GLN A 62 -3.18 -22.27 -13.27
N ILE A 63 -3.76 -21.39 -12.46
CA ILE A 63 -3.63 -21.45 -11.00
C ILE A 63 -4.80 -22.25 -10.44
N GLU A 64 -4.52 -23.44 -9.92
CA GLU A 64 -5.53 -24.35 -9.38
C GLU A 64 -6.13 -23.87 -8.04
N ARG A 65 -5.41 -23.00 -7.32
CA ARG A 65 -5.76 -22.60 -5.96
C ARG A 65 -5.89 -21.08 -5.84
N THR A 66 -7.07 -20.60 -5.47
CA THR A 66 -7.34 -19.18 -5.24
C THR A 66 -6.41 -18.54 -4.21
N ALA A 67 -5.99 -19.30 -3.20
CA ALA A 67 -5.01 -18.82 -2.22
C ALA A 67 -3.67 -18.46 -2.87
N ASP A 68 -3.21 -19.26 -3.83
CA ASP A 68 -1.90 -19.04 -4.49
C ASP A 68 -1.98 -17.82 -5.42
N PHE A 69 -3.12 -17.64 -6.10
CA PHE A 69 -3.39 -16.42 -6.88
C PHE A 69 -3.37 -15.16 -6.01
N ILE A 70 -4.03 -15.18 -4.84
CA ILE A 70 -4.05 -14.04 -3.90
C ILE A 70 -2.63 -13.75 -3.39
N VAL A 71 -1.86 -14.78 -3.03
CA VAL A 71 -0.49 -14.60 -2.53
C VAL A 71 0.41 -14.03 -3.62
N MET A 72 0.39 -14.58 -4.84
CA MET A 72 1.20 -14.10 -5.96
C MET A 72 0.85 -12.66 -6.38
N SER A 73 -0.45 -12.36 -6.51
CA SER A 73 -0.92 -11.01 -6.86
C SER A 73 -0.60 -10.00 -5.75
N GLY A 74 -0.86 -10.35 -4.50
CA GLY A 74 -0.53 -9.53 -3.33
C GLY A 74 0.97 -9.27 -3.24
N PHE A 75 1.81 -10.29 -3.42
CA PHE A 75 3.25 -10.15 -3.41
C PHE A 75 3.75 -9.22 -4.52
N THR A 76 3.25 -9.40 -5.74
CA THR A 76 3.58 -8.53 -6.89
C THR A 76 3.17 -7.09 -6.62
N PHE A 77 1.96 -6.89 -6.12
CA PHE A 77 1.43 -5.58 -5.76
C PHE A 77 2.26 -4.90 -4.66
N PHE A 78 2.65 -5.64 -3.62
CA PHE A 78 3.52 -5.13 -2.56
C PHE A 78 4.90 -4.71 -3.08
N LEU A 79 5.52 -5.50 -3.96
CA LEU A 79 6.80 -5.12 -4.58
C LEU A 79 6.69 -3.81 -5.34
N ILE A 80 5.62 -3.60 -6.10
CA ILE A 80 5.37 -2.35 -6.82
C ILE A 80 5.25 -1.17 -5.84
N ILE A 81 4.50 -1.34 -4.75
CA ILE A 81 4.35 -0.30 -3.72
C ILE A 81 5.71 0.02 -3.08
N ILE A 82 6.47 -1.00 -2.69
CA ILE A 82 7.79 -0.82 -2.06
C ILE A 82 8.72 -0.08 -3.02
N PHE A 83 8.73 -0.48 -4.30
CA PHE A 83 9.54 0.19 -5.32
C PHE A 83 9.12 1.66 -5.51
N TYR A 84 7.82 1.94 -5.56
CA TYR A 84 7.31 3.30 -5.65
C TYR A 84 7.68 4.13 -4.42
N MET A 85 7.53 3.56 -3.23
CA MET A 85 7.89 4.19 -1.96
C MET A 85 9.39 4.50 -1.89
N TYR A 86 10.25 3.57 -2.32
CA TYR A 86 11.69 3.79 -2.42
C TYR A 86 12.02 5.00 -3.31
N ASN A 87 11.37 5.12 -4.47
CA ASN A 87 11.57 6.27 -5.36
C ASN A 87 11.08 7.60 -4.76
N ILE A 88 10.01 7.59 -3.96
CA ILE A 88 9.57 8.78 -3.22
C ILE A 88 10.62 9.16 -2.17
N ILE A 89 11.05 8.21 -1.34
CA ILE A 89 12.02 8.43 -0.28
C ILE A 89 13.32 8.99 -0.86
N LYS A 90 13.82 8.41 -1.96
CA LYS A 90 15.01 8.89 -2.65
C LYS A 90 14.88 10.37 -3.07
N ARG A 91 13.74 10.73 -3.68
CA ARG A 91 13.47 12.12 -4.09
C ARG A 91 13.37 13.08 -2.89
N VAL A 92 12.76 12.65 -1.80
CA VAL A 92 12.67 13.44 -0.56
C VAL A 92 14.05 13.66 0.04
N ASN A 93 14.89 12.63 0.10
CA ASN A 93 16.27 12.74 0.59
C ASN A 93 17.10 13.72 -0.24
N THR A 94 17.07 13.62 -1.58
CA THR A 94 17.79 14.57 -2.45
C THR A 94 17.33 16.02 -2.24
N LYS A 95 16.02 16.25 -2.13
CA LYS A 95 15.49 17.60 -1.84
C LYS A 95 15.94 18.09 -0.47
N MET A 96 15.99 17.21 0.53
CA MET A 96 16.45 17.56 1.88
C MET A 96 17.94 17.96 1.87
N GLU A 97 18.78 17.20 1.16
CA GLU A 97 20.21 17.52 0.99
C GLU A 97 20.39 18.88 0.32
N GLU A 98 19.65 19.17 -0.75
CA GLU A 98 19.69 20.47 -1.42
C GLU A 98 19.24 21.62 -0.51
N LEU A 99 18.20 21.41 0.30
CA LEU A 99 17.71 22.40 1.27
C LEU A 99 18.76 22.69 2.34
N VAL A 100 19.33 21.65 2.95
CA VAL A 100 20.40 21.80 3.96
C VAL A 100 21.62 22.51 3.36
N ARG A 101 22.00 22.17 2.12
CA ARG A 101 23.11 22.83 1.41
C ARG A 101 22.84 24.30 1.13
N LYS A 102 21.62 24.67 0.74
CA LYS A 102 21.24 26.09 0.54
C LYS A 102 21.26 26.86 1.86
N LEU A 103 20.74 26.27 2.93
CA LEU A 103 20.75 26.88 4.26
C LEU A 103 22.17 27.13 4.77
N SER A 104 23.09 26.17 4.59
CA SER A 104 24.48 26.33 5.04
C SER A 104 25.23 27.42 4.27
N PHE A 105 25.02 27.55 2.95
CA PHE A 105 25.59 28.64 2.18
C PHE A 105 25.04 30.01 2.61
N GLN A 106 23.73 30.12 2.84
CA GLN A 106 23.11 31.37 3.33
C GLN A 106 23.64 31.79 4.71
N GLU A 107 23.87 30.84 5.61
CA GLU A 107 24.49 31.14 6.91
C GLU A 107 25.94 31.63 6.78
N GLN A 108 26.71 31.06 5.85
CA GLN A 108 28.08 31.52 5.60
C GLN A 108 28.13 32.92 5.00
N GLU A 109 27.22 33.26 4.07
CA GLU A 109 27.11 34.61 3.51
C GLU A 109 26.71 35.64 4.57
N LYS A 110 25.78 35.29 5.47
CA LYS A 110 25.40 36.16 6.59
C LYS A 110 26.53 36.40 7.59
N LYS A 111 27.44 35.45 7.78
CA LYS A 111 28.62 35.61 8.67
C LYS A 111 29.75 36.43 8.05
N LYS A 112 29.75 36.64 6.73
CA LYS A 112 30.76 37.44 6.01
C LYS A 112 30.39 38.91 5.84
N LYS A 113 29.12 39.28 6.07
CA LYS A 113 28.66 40.68 6.16
C LYS A 113 28.67 41.16 7.60
#